data_AF-A0A377TGS6-F1
#
_entry.id   AF-A0A377TGS6-F1
#
_cell.length_a   1.000
_cell.length_b   1.000
_cell.length_c   1.000
_cell.angle_alpha   90.00
_cell.angle_beta   90.00
_cell.angle_gamma   90.00
#
_symmetry.space_group_name_H-M   'P 1'
#
loop_
_entity.id
_entity.type
_entity.pdbx_description
1 polymer ?
#
loop_
_entity_poly.entity_id
_entity_poly.type
_entity_poly.pdbx_seq_one_letter_code
_entity_poly.pdbx_strand_id
1 'polypeptide(L)'
;MRYVSRSVVTGFVNALAILIFMAQLPELTNVTWHVYALTAAGLGIIYLFPYLNKTIPSPLVCIVVLTGISMWLHLDVRTVGDMGKLPDSLPVFLLPDVPLNLDTLLIILPYSAGLAVVGLLESMMTATIVDDMTDTPSDKNRECKAQGIAQHWRRIYWRYGWVRDDTVSR
;
A
#
# COMPACT_ATOMS: atom_id res chain seq x y z
N MET A 1 -4.87 -9.42 -23.29
CA MET A 1 -3.63 -8.65 -23.00
C MET A 1 -2.71 -8.52 -24.22
N ARG A 2 -3.26 -8.18 -25.40
CA ARG A 2 -2.47 -8.06 -26.64
C ARG A 2 -1.97 -6.63 -26.91
N TYR A 3 -2.32 -5.65 -26.06
CA TYR A 3 -2.21 -4.22 -26.41
C TYR A 3 -1.36 -3.36 -25.46
N VAL A 4 -0.82 -3.89 -24.37
CA VAL A 4 0.12 -3.14 -23.50
C VAL A 4 1.53 -3.70 -23.71
N SER A 5 2.49 -2.84 -24.03
CA SER A 5 3.86 -3.26 -24.30
C SER A 5 4.55 -3.70 -23.00
N ARG A 6 5.35 -4.77 -23.08
CA ARG A 6 6.17 -5.24 -21.94
C ARG A 6 7.09 -4.14 -21.41
N SER A 7 7.55 -3.25 -22.29
CA SER A 7 8.39 -2.10 -21.94
C SER A 7 7.68 -1.12 -21.00
N VAL A 8 6.39 -0.87 -21.19
CA VAL A 8 5.60 0.04 -20.32
C VAL A 8 5.43 -0.57 -18.93
N VAL A 9 5.07 -1.86 -18.85
CA VAL A 9 4.90 -2.55 -17.57
C VAL A 9 6.23 -2.59 -16.79
N THR A 10 7.33 -2.93 -17.45
CA THR A 10 8.66 -2.99 -16.83
C THR A 10 9.11 -1.61 -16.35
N GLY A 11 8.90 -0.56 -17.17
CA GLY A 11 9.20 0.82 -16.78
C GLY A 11 8.38 1.28 -15.59
N PHE A 12 7.09 0.96 -15.56
CA PHE A 12 6.20 1.27 -14.43
C PHE A 12 6.65 0.59 -13.14
N VAL A 13 6.91 -0.73 -13.16
CA VAL A 13 7.32 -1.49 -11.96
C VAL A 13 8.66 -0.97 -11.42
N ASN A 14 9.63 -0.67 -12.29
CA ASN A 14 10.92 -0.10 -11.88
C ASN A 14 10.75 1.29 -11.25
N ALA A 15 9.95 2.15 -11.87
CA ALA A 15 9.67 3.48 -11.33
C ALA A 15 8.97 3.39 -9.96
N LEU A 16 7.99 2.50 -9.82
CA LEU A 16 7.28 2.27 -8.56
C LEU A 16 8.23 1.76 -7.47
N ALA A 17 9.13 0.81 -7.79
CA ALA A 17 10.12 0.31 -6.84
C ALA A 17 11.06 1.42 -6.35
N ILE A 18 11.57 2.25 -7.27
CA ILE A 18 12.43 3.39 -6.93
C ILE A 18 11.66 4.43 -6.10
N LEU A 19 10.40 4.71 -6.45
CA LEU A 19 9.55 5.64 -5.71
C LEU A 19 9.28 5.16 -4.28
N ILE A 20 8.99 3.88 -4.09
CA ILE A 20 8.80 3.30 -2.75
C ILE A 20 10.09 3.43 -1.94
N PHE A 21 11.24 3.07 -2.53
CA PHE A 21 12.54 3.18 -1.87
C PHE A 21 12.85 4.64 -1.49
N MET A 22 12.63 5.57 -2.43
CA MET A 22 12.84 6.99 -2.21
C MET A 22 11.91 7.55 -1.13
N ALA A 23 10.68 7.05 -1.04
CA ALA A 23 9.73 7.42 0.02
C ALA A 23 10.17 6.96 1.42
N GLN A 24 11.10 5.99 1.54
CA GLN A 24 11.67 5.60 2.84
C GLN A 24 12.84 6.47 3.27
N LEU A 25 13.49 7.20 2.36
CA LEU A 25 14.68 8.00 2.70
C LEU A 25 14.41 9.07 3.78
N PRO A 26 13.27 9.80 3.78
CA PRO A 26 12.97 10.77 4.84
C PRO A 26 12.91 10.17 6.26
N GLU A 27 12.63 8.86 6.38
CA GLU A 27 12.66 8.13 7.66
C GLU A 27 14.07 7.75 8.12
N LEU A 28 15.05 7.84 7.23
CA LEU A 28 16.46 7.49 7.49
C LEU A 28 17.38 8.71 7.47
N THR A 29 16.89 9.91 7.15
CA THR A 29 17.69 11.14 7.13
C THR A 29 17.57 11.93 8.43
N ASN A 30 18.70 12.42 8.97
CA ASN A 30 18.75 13.23 10.19
C ASN A 30 18.11 12.57 11.42
N VAL A 31 18.26 11.25 11.54
CA VAL A 31 17.71 10.44 12.64
C VAL A 31 18.79 9.94 13.60
N THR A 32 18.37 9.47 14.77
CA THR A 32 19.26 8.90 15.79
C THR A 32 19.86 7.57 15.31
N TRP A 33 21.01 7.19 15.91
CA TRP A 33 21.68 5.93 15.56
C TRP A 33 20.81 4.68 15.80
N HIS A 34 19.87 4.77 16.75
CA HIS A 34 18.89 3.72 17.04
C HIS A 34 18.07 3.33 15.81
N VAL A 35 17.69 4.31 14.97
CA VAL A 35 16.93 4.04 13.74
C VAL A 35 17.76 3.18 12.79
N TYR A 36 19.02 3.53 12.54
CA TYR A 36 19.88 2.71 11.67
C TYR A 36 20.12 1.30 12.24
N ALA A 37 20.30 1.18 13.56
CA ALA A 37 20.46 -0.10 14.23
C ALA A 37 19.20 -0.98 14.09
N LEU A 38 18.01 -0.41 14.30
CA LEU A 38 16.73 -1.09 14.14
C LEU A 38 16.47 -1.47 12.67
N THR A 39 16.81 -0.60 11.72
CA THR A 39 16.68 -0.91 10.28
C THR A 39 17.61 -2.05 9.88
N ALA A 40 18.88 -2.02 10.30
CA ALA A 40 19.82 -3.10 10.03
C ALA A 40 19.39 -4.42 10.68
N ALA A 41 18.93 -4.36 11.94
CA ALA A 41 18.37 -5.51 12.63
C ALA A 41 17.12 -6.05 11.93
N GLY A 42 16.22 -5.18 11.47
CA GLY A 42 15.00 -5.56 10.75
C GLY A 42 15.29 -6.24 9.43
N LEU A 43 16.21 -5.70 8.62
CA LEU A 43 16.69 -6.36 7.41
C LEU A 43 17.35 -7.70 7.75
N GLY A 44 18.14 -7.76 8.82
CA GLY A 44 18.69 -8.99 9.35
C GLY A 44 17.62 -10.04 9.66
N ILE A 45 16.56 -9.68 10.38
CA ILE A 45 15.45 -10.61 10.68
C ILE A 45 14.76 -11.03 9.38
N ILE A 46 14.44 -10.11 8.48
CA ILE A 46 13.71 -10.42 7.24
C ILE A 46 14.47 -11.43 6.37
N TYR A 47 15.80 -11.28 6.24
CA TYR A 47 16.62 -12.17 5.41
C TYR A 47 17.10 -13.43 6.12
N LEU A 48 17.43 -13.37 7.42
CA LEU A 48 18.00 -14.52 8.14
C LEU A 48 16.94 -15.42 8.79
N PHE A 49 15.80 -14.88 9.23
CA PHE A 49 14.76 -15.68 9.90
C PHE A 49 14.18 -16.82 9.06
N PRO A 50 13.96 -16.67 7.73
CA PRO A 50 13.48 -17.76 6.88
C PRO A 50 14.38 -19.00 6.84
N TYR A 51 15.66 -18.88 7.23
CA TYR A 51 16.57 -20.03 7.35
C TYR A 51 16.28 -20.89 8.58
N LEU A 52 15.66 -20.32 9.62
CA LEU A 52 15.27 -21.04 10.84
C LEU A 52 13.84 -21.56 10.76
N ASN A 53 12.91 -20.75 10.26
CA ASN A 53 11.49 -21.11 10.19
C ASN A 53 10.84 -20.53 8.93
N LYS A 54 10.19 -21.40 8.16
CA LYS A 54 9.52 -21.06 6.90
C LYS A 54 8.00 -20.94 7.01
N THR A 55 7.43 -21.33 8.14
CA THR A 55 5.97 -21.32 8.37
C THR A 55 5.47 -19.93 8.72
N ILE A 56 6.28 -19.15 9.45
CA ILE A 56 5.91 -17.81 9.91
C ILE A 56 6.52 -16.77 8.97
N PRO A 57 5.73 -15.81 8.42
CA PRO A 57 6.25 -14.72 7.61
C PRO A 57 7.30 -13.89 8.37
N SER A 58 8.51 -13.76 7.81
CA SER A 58 9.58 -12.99 8.44
C SER A 58 9.24 -11.51 8.72
N PRO A 59 8.45 -10.80 7.88
CA PRO A 59 8.05 -9.43 8.21
C PRO A 59 7.21 -9.32 9.48
N LEU A 60 6.36 -10.32 9.77
CA LEU A 60 5.55 -10.34 10.99
C LEU A 60 6.44 -10.47 12.23
N VAL A 61 7.41 -11.39 12.18
CA VAL A 61 8.37 -11.57 13.28
C VAL A 61 9.20 -10.31 13.49
N CYS A 62 9.67 -9.69 12.41
CA CYS A 62 10.41 -8.43 12.46
C CYS A 62 9.61 -7.35 13.20
N ILE A 63 8.33 -7.14 12.84
CA ILE A 63 7.49 -6.13 13.49
C ILE A 63 7.35 -6.42 14.99
N VAL A 64 6.97 -7.64 15.37
CA VAL A 64 6.76 -8.01 16.78
C VAL A 64 8.03 -7.85 17.61
N VAL A 65 9.17 -8.36 17.11
CA VAL A 65 10.44 -8.32 17.82
C VAL A 65 10.95 -6.89 17.98
N LEU A 66 10.98 -6.10 16.90
CA LEU A 66 11.49 -4.73 16.98
C LEU A 66 10.57 -3.81 17.80
N THR A 67 9.25 -4.03 17.74
CA THR A 67 8.30 -3.30 18.59
C THR A 67 8.56 -3.63 20.06
N GLY A 68 8.70 -4.92 20.41
CA GLY A 68 9.01 -5.34 21.77
C GLY A 68 10.33 -4.77 22.30
N ILE A 69 11.39 -4.79 21.48
CA ILE A 69 12.70 -4.21 21.83
C ILE A 69 12.61 -2.69 22.01
N SER A 70 11.96 -1.99 21.08
CA SER A 70 11.78 -0.54 21.14
C SER A 70 11.02 -0.10 22.39
N MET A 71 9.94 -0.82 22.76
CA MET A 71 9.19 -0.57 23.98
C MET A 71 9.99 -0.89 25.24
N TRP A 72 10.69 -2.04 25.27
CA TRP A 72 11.44 -2.46 26.45
C TRP A 72 12.61 -1.52 26.76
N LEU A 73 13.35 -1.10 25.72
CA LEU A 73 14.48 -0.17 25.84
C LEU A 73 14.05 1.30 25.86
N HIS A 74 12.76 1.61 25.71
CA HIS A 74 12.22 2.97 25.63
C HIS A 74 12.97 3.83 24.60
N LEU A 75 13.18 3.27 23.40
CA LEU A 75 13.92 3.95 22.34
C LEU A 75 13.11 5.14 21.81
N ASP A 76 13.73 6.31 21.79
CA ASP A 76 13.16 7.53 21.20
C ASP A 76 13.30 7.49 19.66
N VAL A 77 12.32 6.84 19.03
CA VAL A 77 12.22 6.67 17.58
C VAL A 77 10.81 7.03 17.12
N ARG A 78 10.69 7.56 15.90
CA ARG A 78 9.39 7.92 15.32
C ARG A 78 8.54 6.68 15.13
N THR A 79 7.32 6.71 15.65
CA THR A 79 6.37 5.60 15.62
C THR A 79 5.28 5.82 14.57
N VAL A 80 4.56 4.75 14.21
CA VAL A 80 3.43 4.85 13.27
C VAL A 80 2.31 5.76 13.81
N GLY A 81 2.18 5.88 15.15
CA GLY A 81 1.22 6.79 15.77
C GLY A 81 1.55 8.27 15.58
N ASP A 82 2.82 8.60 15.38
CA ASP A 82 3.25 9.97 15.10
C ASP A 82 2.96 10.39 13.65
N MET A 83 2.71 9.42 12.76
CA MET A 83 2.45 9.65 11.33
C MET A 83 0.98 9.89 11.02
N GLY A 84 0.09 9.65 11.99
CA GLY A 84 -1.34 9.79 11.81
C GLY A 84 -2.11 8.97 12.82
N LYS A 85 -3.35 9.37 13.07
CA LYS A 85 -4.23 8.63 13.96
C LYS A 85 -4.70 7.35 13.29
N LEU A 86 -4.58 6.22 14.00
CA LEU A 86 -5.20 4.99 13.57
C LEU A 86 -6.73 5.09 13.77
N PRO A 87 -7.53 4.57 12.83
CA PRO A 87 -8.97 4.53 13.00
C PRO A 87 -9.35 3.65 14.20
N ASP A 88 -10.14 4.21 15.11
CA ASP A 88 -10.64 3.59 16.35
C ASP A 88 -12.10 3.15 16.24
N SER A 89 -12.74 3.42 15.10
CA SER A 89 -14.15 3.19 14.84
C SER A 89 -14.36 2.41 13.53
N LEU A 90 -15.52 1.75 13.44
CA LEU A 90 -15.90 1.03 12.22
C LEU A 90 -16.09 2.00 11.05
N PRO A 91 -15.89 1.53 9.79
CA PRO A 91 -16.11 2.32 8.61
C PRO A 91 -17.56 2.83 8.58
N VAL A 92 -17.73 4.14 8.65
CA VAL A 92 -19.05 4.77 8.58
C VAL A 92 -19.34 5.19 7.14
N PHE A 93 -20.60 5.08 6.74
CA PHE A 93 -21.06 5.53 5.44
C PHE A 93 -20.92 7.05 5.34
N LEU A 94 -20.03 7.52 4.46
CA LEU A 94 -19.76 8.95 4.26
C LEU A 94 -19.86 9.29 2.78
N LEU A 95 -20.77 10.22 2.46
CA LEU A 95 -20.84 10.78 1.12
C LEU A 95 -19.68 11.76 0.91
N PRO A 96 -19.06 11.77 -0.28
CA PRO A 96 -17.99 12.71 -0.57
C PRO A 96 -18.42 14.16 -0.43
N ASP A 97 -17.78 14.88 0.49
CA ASP A 97 -17.94 16.32 0.67
C ASP A 97 -17.10 17.09 -0.37
N VAL A 98 -17.41 16.87 -1.65
CA VAL A 98 -16.73 17.47 -2.80
C VAL A 98 -17.79 17.92 -3.80
N PRO A 99 -17.66 19.14 -4.39
CA PRO A 99 -18.62 19.63 -5.37
C PRO A 99 -18.73 18.67 -6.56
N LEU A 100 -19.95 18.18 -6.82
CA LEU A 100 -20.26 17.33 -7.97
C LEU A 100 -20.43 18.18 -9.24
N ASN A 101 -19.34 18.80 -9.68
CA ASN A 101 -19.30 19.61 -10.90
C ASN A 101 -18.32 19.04 -11.94
N LEU A 102 -18.44 19.53 -13.17
CA LEU A 102 -17.58 19.10 -14.28
C LEU A 102 -16.12 19.47 -14.06
N ASP A 103 -15.82 20.56 -13.36
CA ASP A 103 -14.46 20.97 -13.05
C ASP A 103 -13.75 19.94 -12.16
N THR A 104 -14.42 19.48 -11.11
CA THR A 104 -13.91 18.41 -10.24
C THR A 104 -13.68 17.14 -11.03
N LEU A 105 -14.63 16.78 -11.91
CA LEU A 105 -14.48 15.60 -12.77
C LEU A 105 -13.24 15.71 -13.66
N LEU A 106 -13.03 16.86 -14.33
CA LEU A 106 -11.88 17.07 -15.20
C LEU A 106 -10.55 17.05 -14.45
N ILE A 107 -10.53 17.49 -13.19
CA ILE A 107 -9.33 17.42 -12.32
C ILE A 107 -9.00 15.97 -11.96
N ILE A 108 -9.99 15.16 -11.57
CA ILE A 108 -9.76 13.79 -11.10
C ILE A 108 -9.68 12.75 -12.23
N LEU A 109 -10.23 13.04 -13.40
CA LEU A 109 -10.29 12.14 -14.55
C LEU A 109 -8.91 11.60 -14.96
N PRO A 110 -7.85 12.42 -15.18
CA PRO A 110 -6.56 11.90 -15.62
C PRO A 110 -5.92 10.95 -14.59
N TYR A 111 -6.04 11.27 -13.29
CA TYR A 111 -5.50 10.43 -12.22
C TYR A 111 -6.31 9.14 -12.05
N SER A 112 -7.63 9.22 -12.08
CA SER A 112 -8.51 8.06 -11.92
C SER A 112 -8.41 7.10 -13.10
N ALA A 113 -8.29 7.61 -14.33
CA ALA A 113 -8.04 6.78 -15.51
C ALA A 113 -6.71 6.02 -15.40
N GLY A 114 -5.62 6.70 -15.01
CA GLY A 114 -4.32 6.06 -14.80
C GLY A 114 -4.38 4.97 -13.72
N LEU A 115 -4.96 5.28 -12.56
CA LEU A 115 -5.12 4.31 -11.47
C LEU A 115 -6.03 3.13 -11.84
N ALA A 116 -7.09 3.37 -12.64
CA ALA A 116 -7.96 2.31 -13.13
C ALA A 116 -7.19 1.36 -14.06
N VAL A 117 -6.39 1.89 -15.00
CA VAL A 117 -5.57 1.07 -15.89
C VAL A 117 -4.55 0.25 -15.10
N VAL A 118 -3.83 0.86 -14.16
CA VAL A 118 -2.84 0.15 -13.32
C VAL A 118 -3.51 -0.96 -12.51
N GLY A 119 -4.62 -0.65 -11.82
CA GLY A 119 -5.33 -1.64 -11.01
C GLY A 119 -5.86 -2.81 -11.84
N LEU A 120 -6.41 -2.54 -13.03
CA LEU A 120 -6.85 -3.59 -13.95
C LEU A 120 -5.68 -4.43 -14.46
N LEU A 121 -4.53 -3.82 -14.77
CA LEU A 121 -3.34 -4.54 -15.21
C LEU A 121 -2.83 -5.49 -14.12
N GLU A 122 -2.72 -5.04 -12.87
CA GLU A 122 -2.29 -5.86 -11.74
C GLU A 122 -3.23 -7.04 -11.49
N SER A 123 -4.55 -6.79 -11.49
CA SER A 123 -5.55 -7.85 -11.34
C SER A 123 -5.46 -8.88 -12.47
N MET A 124 -5.34 -8.43 -13.73
CA MET A 124 -5.26 -9.33 -14.88
C MET A 124 -3.97 -10.15 -14.92
N MET A 125 -2.84 -9.57 -14.51
CA MET A 125 -1.57 -10.29 -14.39
C MET A 125 -1.66 -11.35 -13.29
N THR A 126 -2.23 -10.99 -12.14
CA THR A 126 -2.45 -11.90 -11.02
C THR A 126 -3.38 -13.04 -11.41
N ALA A 127 -4.52 -12.74 -12.04
CA ALA A 127 -5.48 -13.74 -12.50
C ALA A 127 -4.85 -14.71 -13.49
N THR A 128 -4.00 -14.24 -14.41
CA THR A 128 -3.32 -15.12 -15.37
C THR A 128 -2.31 -16.04 -14.68
N ILE A 129 -1.54 -15.53 -13.72
CA ILE A 129 -0.61 -16.35 -12.93
C ILE A 129 -1.38 -17.41 -12.12
N VAL A 130 -2.52 -17.04 -11.52
CA VAL A 130 -3.36 -17.97 -10.78
C VAL A 130 -3.93 -19.03 -11.73
N ASP A 131 -4.51 -18.64 -12.87
CA ASP A 131 -5.05 -19.56 -13.88
C ASP A 131 -4.00 -20.57 -14.35
N ASP A 132 -2.75 -20.12 -14.56
CA ASP A 132 -1.62 -20.96 -14.96
C ASP A 132 -1.15 -21.90 -13.83
N MET A 133 -1.31 -21.51 -12.57
CA MET A 133 -0.94 -22.33 -11.40
C MET A 133 -2.01 -23.37 -11.04
N THR A 134 -3.28 -23.08 -11.32
CA THR A 134 -4.42 -23.93 -10.95
C THR A 134 -5.04 -24.68 -12.12
N ASP A 135 -4.55 -24.47 -13.34
CA ASP A 135 -5.10 -25.01 -14.59
C ASP A 135 -6.61 -24.71 -14.77
N THR A 136 -7.09 -23.60 -14.21
CA THR A 136 -8.51 -23.21 -14.24
C THR A 136 -8.67 -21.83 -14.87
N PRO A 137 -9.46 -21.67 -15.94
CA PRO A 137 -9.63 -20.37 -16.59
C PRO A 137 -10.54 -19.44 -15.78
N SER A 138 -10.14 -18.16 -15.68
CA SER A 138 -10.95 -17.10 -15.06
C SER A 138 -11.68 -16.20 -16.07
N ASP A 139 -12.83 -15.67 -15.68
CA ASP A 139 -13.54 -14.62 -16.44
C ASP A 139 -13.00 -13.23 -16.08
N LYS A 140 -12.14 -12.72 -16.95
CA LYS A 140 -11.50 -11.40 -16.83
C LYS A 140 -12.50 -10.24 -16.83
N ASN A 141 -13.64 -10.36 -17.52
CA ASN A 141 -14.66 -9.30 -17.52
C ASN A 141 -15.39 -9.22 -16.17
N ARG A 142 -15.63 -10.38 -15.55
CA ARG A 142 -16.22 -10.46 -14.21
C ARG A 142 -15.29 -9.86 -13.17
N GLU A 143 -14.00 -10.14 -13.26
CA GLU A 143 -12.97 -9.59 -12.38
C GLU A 143 -12.89 -8.05 -12.51
N CYS A 144 -12.87 -7.50 -13.73
CA CYS A 144 -12.89 -6.05 -13.95
C CYS A 144 -14.11 -5.36 -13.31
N LYS A 145 -15.32 -5.96 -13.47
CA LYS A 145 -16.55 -5.44 -12.85
C LYS A 145 -16.48 -5.50 -11.33
N ALA A 146 -16.00 -6.62 -10.77
CA ALA A 146 -15.83 -6.80 -9.34
C ALA A 146 -14.87 -5.74 -8.76
N GLN A 147 -13.73 -5.51 -9.42
CA GLN A 147 -12.77 -4.49 -9.01
C GLN A 147 -13.37 -3.08 -9.03
N GLY A 148 -14.12 -2.72 -10.07
CA GLY A 148 -14.79 -1.42 -10.15
C GLY A 148 -15.81 -1.21 -9.04
N ILE A 149 -16.66 -2.22 -8.77
CA ILE A 149 -17.65 -2.19 -7.69
C ILE A 149 -16.96 -2.10 -6.33
N ALA A 150 -15.91 -2.89 -6.10
CA ALA A 150 -15.16 -2.87 -4.86
C ALA A 150 -14.53 -1.50 -4.59
N GLN A 151 -13.94 -0.85 -5.61
CA GLN A 151 -13.33 0.48 -5.47
C GLN A 151 -14.38 1.56 -5.20
N HIS A 152 -15.56 1.48 -5.81
CA HIS A 152 -16.68 2.37 -5.53
C HIS A 152 -17.13 2.27 -4.06
N TRP A 153 -17.40 1.06 -3.58
CA TRP A 153 -17.79 0.83 -2.19
C TRP A 153 -16.68 1.19 -1.18
N ARG A 154 -15.43 0.86 -1.50
CA ARG A 154 -14.28 1.26 -0.69
C ARG A 154 -14.21 2.77 -0.51
N ARG A 155 -14.52 3.55 -1.55
CA ARG A 155 -14.53 5.01 -1.43
C ARG A 155 -15.63 5.52 -0.50
N ILE A 156 -16.82 4.91 -0.55
CA ILE A 156 -17.99 5.27 0.26
C ILE A 156 -17.79 4.95 1.74
N TYR A 157 -17.20 3.79 2.05
CA TYR A 157 -17.07 3.32 3.44
C TYR A 157 -15.73 3.69 4.09
N TRP A 158 -14.63 3.69 3.35
CA TRP A 158 -13.29 3.61 3.96
C TRP A 158 -12.48 4.91 3.92
N ARG A 159 -12.63 5.75 2.89
CA ARG A 159 -11.63 6.81 2.60
C ARG A 159 -11.69 8.02 3.53
N TYR A 160 -12.83 8.28 4.18
CA TYR A 160 -13.00 9.52 4.96
C TYR A 160 -12.45 9.47 6.39
N GLY A 161 -12.12 8.30 6.94
CA GLY A 161 -11.49 8.20 8.26
C GLY A 161 -9.99 8.52 8.27
N TRP A 162 -9.29 8.33 7.14
CA TRP A 162 -7.83 8.47 7.04
C TRP A 162 -7.33 9.84 6.54
N VAL A 163 -8.20 10.66 5.93
CA VAL A 163 -7.79 11.92 5.25
C VAL A 163 -8.32 13.17 5.94
N ARG A 164 -9.31 13.06 6.84
CA ARG A 164 -9.98 14.24 7.42
C ARG A 164 -9.21 14.94 8.53
N ASP A 165 -8.21 14.30 9.14
CA ASP A 165 -7.55 14.86 10.32
C ASP A 165 -6.36 15.78 10.03
N ASP A 166 -5.90 15.88 8.77
CA ASP A 166 -4.70 16.67 8.43
C ASP A 166 -5.01 18.10 7.95
N THR A 167 -6.28 18.50 7.85
CA THR A 167 -6.67 19.81 7.28
C THR A 167 -7.47 20.73 8.20
N VAL A 168 -7.56 20.43 9.51
CA VAL A 168 -8.23 21.32 10.49
C VAL A 168 -7.34 21.60 11.70
N SER A 169 -6.12 22.09 11.47
CA SER A 169 -5.39 22.88 12.47
C SER A 169 -4.24 23.69 11.84
N ARG A 170 -4.56 24.59 10.92
CA ARG A 170 -3.78 25.81 10.68
C ARG A 170 -4.74 26.94 10.31
#